data_AF-A0A2N8MPB9-F1
#
_entry.id   AF-A0A2N8MPB9-F1
#
_cell.length_a   1.000
_cell.length_b   1.000
_cell.length_c   1.000
_cell.angle_alpha   90.00
_cell.angle_beta   90.00
_cell.angle_gamma   90.00
#
_symmetry.space_group_name_H-M   'P 1'
#
loop_
_entity.id
_entity.type
_entity.pdbx_description
1 polymer ?
#
loop_
_entity_poly.entity_id
_entity_poly.type
_entity_poly.pdbx_seq_one_letter_code
_entity_poly.pdbx_strand_id
1 'polypeptide(L)' 'MSRECVLREYAVLLCTKHHRLIHHSQWKVQIAQDGLPEFTAPAYLDPTGRPRRNTMHLRA' A
#
# COMPACT_ATOMS: atom_id res chain seq x y z
N MET A 1 9.76 12.77 -3.80
CA MET A 1 9.86 12.22 -2.43
C MET A 1 8.80 12.89 -1.57
N SER A 2 7.55 12.40 -1.60
CA SER A 2 6.50 12.91 -0.70
C SER A 2 6.57 12.15 0.62
N ARG A 3 6.63 12.90 1.73
CA ARG A 3 6.96 12.43 3.08
C ARG A 3 5.83 11.63 3.77
N GLU A 4 4.86 11.16 3.00
CA GLU A 4 3.60 10.61 3.51
C GLU A 4 3.53 9.07 3.39
N CYS A 5 4.42 8.46 2.60
CA CYS A 5 4.45 7.00 2.39
C CYS A 5 5.42 6.24 3.29
N VAL A 6 6.16 6.94 4.16
CA VAL A 6 7.00 6.32 5.19
C VAL A 6 6.41 6.72 6.54
N LEU A 7 5.46 5.94 7.04
CA LEU A 7 5.21 5.92 8.47
C LEU A 7 6.57 5.59 9.10
N ARG A 8 7.11 6.49 9.93
CA ARG A 8 8.53 6.59 10.29
C ARG A 8 9.20 5.32 10.85
N GLU A 9 8.43 4.27 11.10
CA GLU A 9 8.89 3.00 11.67
C GLU A 9 8.56 1.77 10.80
N TYR A 10 7.81 1.95 9.69
CA TYR A 10 7.39 0.85 8.82
C TYR A 10 7.57 1.21 7.35
N ALA A 11 8.39 0.42 6.66
CA ALA A 11 8.63 0.54 5.23
C ALA A 11 8.24 -0.75 4.50
N VAL A 12 7.74 -0.62 3.28
CA VAL A 12 7.40 -1.76 2.42
C VAL A 12 8.26 -1.73 1.16
N LEU A 13 8.75 -2.90 0.76
CA LEU A 13 9.50 -3.05 -0.48
C LEU A 13 8.54 -3.32 -1.64
N LEU A 14 8.57 -2.43 -2.63
CA LEU A 14 7.81 -2.53 -3.86
C LEU A 14 8.76 -2.49 -5.05
N CYS A 15 8.44 -3.23 -6.11
CA CYS A 15 9.21 -3.10 -7.36
C CYS A 15 9.04 -1.69 -7.95
N THR A 16 10.01 -1.24 -8.76
CA THR A 16 10.08 0.13 -9.29
C THR A 16 8.77 0.60 -9.94
N LYS A 17 8.08 -0.28 -10.67
CA LYS A 17 6.80 0.02 -11.32
C LYS A 17 5.71 0.35 -10.30
N HIS A 18 5.53 -0.51 -9.29
CA HIS A 18 4.51 -0.32 -8.26
C HIS A 18 4.86 0.83 -7.31
N HIS A 19 6.14 1.03 -7.04
CA HIS A 19 6.64 2.17 -6.27
C HIS A 19 6.26 3.50 -6.95
N ARG A 20 6.51 3.64 -8.27
CA ARG A 20 6.08 4.82 -9.02
C ARG A 20 4.57 4.98 -9.04
N LEU A 21 3.83 3.89 -9.26
CA LEU A 21 2.37 3.93 -9.28
C LEU A 21 1.86 4.50 -7.95
N ILE A 22 2.20 3.89 -6.83
CA ILE A 22 1.69 4.29 -5.51
C ILE A 22 2.12 5.72 -5.15
N HIS A 23 3.32 6.15 -5.53
CA HIS A 23 3.76 7.54 -5.28
C HIS A 23 3.09 8.59 -6.14
N HIS A 24 2.63 8.25 -7.34
CA HIS A 24 2.09 9.21 -8.30
C HIS A 24 0.58 9.07 -8.51
N SER A 25 -0.08 8.27 -7.68
CA SER A 25 -1.52 8.06 -7.77
C SER A 25 -2.16 8.09 -6.39
N GLN A 26 -3.49 8.08 -6.35
CA GLN A 26 -4.28 8.21 -5.12
C GLN A 26 -4.39 6.89 -4.34
N TRP A 27 -3.41 5.99 -4.50
CA TRP A 27 -3.38 4.76 -3.72
C TRP A 27 -3.04 5.08 -2.27
N LYS A 28 -3.75 4.43 -1.35
CA LYS A 28 -3.48 4.55 0.09
C LYS A 28 -2.79 3.29 0.57
N VAL A 29 -1.78 3.46 1.41
CA VAL A 29 -1.06 2.35 2.06
C VAL A 29 -1.16 2.54 3.56
N GLN A 30 -1.58 1.48 4.26
CA GLN A 30 -1.65 1.44 5.71
C GLN A 30 -1.02 0.16 6.22
N ILE A 31 -0.44 0.20 7.42
CA ILE A 31 0.01 -1.00 8.12
C ILE A 31 -1.15 -1.44 9.02
N ALA A 32 -1.66 -2.65 8.79
CA ALA A 32 -2.71 -3.23 9.62
C ALA A 32 -2.15 -3.63 11.00
N GLN A 33 -3.03 -3.95 11.95
CA GLN A 33 -2.64 -4.34 13.31
C GLN A 33 -1.77 -5.61 13.35
N ASP A 34 -1.81 -6.42 12.30
CA ASP A 34 -0.96 -7.60 12.10
C ASP A 34 0.46 -7.25 11.59
N GLY A 35 0.77 -5.97 11.41
CA GLY A 35 2.05 -5.48 10.90
C GLY A 35 2.21 -5.63 9.39
N LEU A 36 1.18 -6.07 8.68
CA LEU A 36 1.21 -6.26 7.22
C LEU A 36 0.67 -5.04 6.48
N PRO A 37 1.21 -4.72 5.30
CA PRO A 37 0.71 -3.61 4.52
C PRO A 37 -0.57 -3.95 3.77
N GLU A 38 -1.52 -3.04 3.86
CA GLU A 38 -2.75 -3.02 3.08
C GLU A 38 -2.74 -1.85 2.10
N PHE A 39 -3.23 -2.12 0.89
CA PHE A 39 -3.27 -1.22 -0.25
C PHE A 39 -4.71 -0.97 -0.65
N THR A 40 -5.15 0.28 -0.58
CA THR A 40 -6.48 0.67 -1.05
C THR A 40 -6.36 1.37 -2.38
N ALA A 41 -7.08 0.86 -3.37
CA ALA A 41 -7.12 1.46 -4.70
C ALA A 41 -7.92 2.77 -4.70
N PRO A 42 -7.67 3.68 -5.65
CA PRO A 42 -8.46 4.88 -5.83
C PRO A 42 -9.90 4.55 -6.22
N ALA A 43 -10.84 5.44 -5.90
CA ALA A 43 -12.27 5.24 -6.17
C ALA A 43 -12.62 5.03 -7.67
N TYR A 44 -11.79 5.53 -8.60
CA TYR A 44 -12.01 5.30 -10.03
C TYR A 44 -11.65 3.86 -10.48
N LEU A 45 -10.80 3.17 -9.72
CA LEU A 45 -10.40 1.78 -9.97
C LEU A 45 -11.24 0.80 -9.16
N ASP A 46 -11.49 1.13 -7.90
CA ASP A 46 -12.35 0.37 -7.01
C ASP A 46 -13.21 1.32 -6.17
N PRO A 47 -14.48 1.54 -6.56
CA PRO A 47 -15.38 2.40 -5.80
C PRO A 47 -15.74 1.81 -4.43
N THR A 48 -15.50 0.52 -4.20
CA THR A 48 -15.72 -0.09 -2.88
C THR A 48 -14.61 0.25 -1.89
N GLY A 49 -13.46 0.74 -2.38
CA GLY A 49 -12.33 1.16 -1.56
C GLY A 49 -11.83 0.06 -0.63
N ARG A 50 -11.98 -1.21 -1.01
CA ARG A 50 -11.66 -2.32 -0.12
C ARG A 50 -10.14 -2.42 0.00
N PRO A 51 -9.58 -2.38 1.22
CA PRO A 51 -8.16 -2.57 1.42
C PRO A 51 -7.78 -3.98 0.96
N ARG A 52 -6.72 -4.06 0.15
CA ARG A 52 -6.17 -5.30 -0.39
C ARG A 52 -4.80 -5.54 0.19
N ARG A 53 -4.57 -6.75 0.69
CA ARG A 53 -3.25 -7.21 1.14
C ARG A 53 -2.67 -8.21 0.16
N ASN A 54 -1.35 -8.32 0.12
CA ASN A 54 -0.69 -9.37 -0.64
C ASN A 54 -0.80 -10.70 0.11
N THR A 55 -1.58 -11.65 -0.42
CA THR A 55 -1.78 -12.97 0.19
C THR A 55 -0.65 -13.95 -0.10
N MET A 56 0.28 -13.63 -1.02
CA MET A 56 1.36 -14.53 -1.45
C MET A 56 2.53 -14.61 -0.45
N HIS A 57 2.66 -13.64 0.46
CA HIS A 57 3.71 -13.59 1.47
C HIS A 57 3.15 -13.51 2.89
N LEU A 58 1.96 -14.09 3.11
CA LEU A 58 1.47 -14.30 4.47
C LEU A 58 2.49 -15.20 5.18
N ARG A 59 3.11 -14.66 6.24
CA ARG A 59 3.92 -15.47 7.15
C ARG A 59 2.95 -16.49 7.78
N ALA A 60 3.18 -17.77 7.49
CA ALA A 60 2.54 -18.87 8.20
C ALA A 60 3.05 -18.94 9.63
#